data_AF-A0A356U126-F1
#
_entry.id   AF-A0A356U126-F1
#
_cell.length_a   1.000
_cell.length_b   1.000
_cell.length_c   1.000
_cell.angle_alpha   90.00
_cell.angle_beta   90.00
_cell.angle_gamma   90.00
#
_symmetry.space_group_name_H-M   'P 1'
#
loop_
_entity.id
_entity.type
_entity.pdbx_description
1 polymer ?
#
loop_
_entity_poly.entity_id
_entity_poly.type
_entity_poly.pdbx_seq_one_letter_code
_entity_poly.pdbx_strand_id
1 'polypeptide(L)'
;MLLKATIAALTIAVSMGVAEAGDAKKGAKVFRKCKACHSLEEGGKNRVGPNLWGLFGKAAGVHEGYKYSGAMTKAGEDGLVWNDETLTQYLHKP
;
A
#
# COMPACT_ATOMS: atom_id res chain seq x y z
N MET A 1 2.77 58.38 -19.74
CA MET A 1 1.35 57.97 -19.74
C MET A 1 1.29 56.44 -19.75
N LEU A 2 1.01 55.89 -18.57
CA LEU A 2 0.35 54.60 -18.26
C LEU A 2 0.91 53.31 -18.89
N LEU A 3 1.81 52.67 -18.13
CA LEU A 3 2.01 51.21 -18.09
C LEU A 3 0.66 50.49 -17.90
N LYS A 4 0.32 49.57 -18.79
CA LYS A 4 -0.74 48.59 -18.58
C LYS A 4 -0.11 47.20 -18.62
N ALA A 5 0.42 46.76 -17.48
CA ALA A 5 0.82 45.37 -17.28
C ALA A 5 -0.43 44.57 -16.91
N THR A 6 -1.03 43.90 -17.90
CA THR A 6 -2.12 42.95 -17.68
C THR A 6 -1.53 41.64 -17.18
N ILE A 7 -1.62 41.40 -15.88
CA ILE A 7 -1.31 40.11 -15.27
C ILE A 7 -2.47 39.17 -15.61
N ALA A 8 -2.27 38.27 -16.57
CA ALA A 8 -3.17 37.15 -16.80
C ALA A 8 -2.94 36.14 -15.67
N ALA A 9 -3.84 36.13 -14.68
CA ALA A 9 -3.85 35.13 -13.63
C ALA A 9 -4.26 33.78 -14.22
N LEU A 10 -3.27 32.95 -14.56
CA LEU A 10 -3.50 31.56 -14.97
C LEU A 10 -3.85 30.75 -13.71
N THR A 11 -5.15 30.58 -13.45
CA THR A 11 -5.63 29.68 -12.41
C THR A 11 -5.32 28.25 -12.83
N ILE A 12 -4.21 27.70 -12.34
CA ILE A 12 -3.92 26.27 -12.42
C ILE A 12 -4.94 25.57 -11.53
N ALA A 13 -5.97 25.00 -12.13
CA ALA A 13 -6.85 24.06 -11.45
C ALA A 13 -6.05 22.79 -11.16
N VAL A 14 -5.51 22.68 -9.94
CA VAL A 14 -4.94 21.44 -9.45
C VAL A 14 -6.10 20.48 -9.21
N SER A 15 -6.29 19.56 -10.15
CA SER A 15 -7.19 18.42 -10.00
C SER A 15 -6.62 17.50 -8.92
N MET A 16 -6.95 17.76 -7.66
CA MET A 16 -6.70 16.80 -6.58
C MET A 16 -7.64 15.62 -6.82
N GLY A 17 -7.11 14.53 -7.40
CA GLY A 17 -7.84 13.29 -7.57
C GLY A 17 -8.35 12.82 -6.22
N VAL A 18 -9.67 12.76 -6.05
CA VAL A 18 -10.28 12.19 -4.85
C VAL A 18 -10.09 10.68 -4.93
N ALA A 19 -9.20 10.13 -4.10
CA ALA A 19 -9.12 8.69 -3.92
C ALA A 19 -10.43 8.21 -3.26
N GLU A 20 -11.19 7.36 -3.97
CA GLU A 20 -12.34 6.66 -3.40
C GLU A 20 -11.84 5.71 -2.30
N ALA A 21 -12.27 5.94 -1.07
CA ALA A 21 -11.91 5.09 0.05
C ALA A 21 -12.53 3.68 -0.12
N GLY A 22 -11.72 2.63 0.03
CA GLY A 22 -12.22 1.25 -0.02
C GLY A 22 -13.20 0.92 1.11
N ASP A 23 -14.12 -0.02 0.85
CA ASP A 23 -15.08 -0.52 1.85
C ASP A 23 -14.43 -1.62 2.72
N ALA A 24 -14.05 -1.26 3.96
CA ALA A 24 -13.43 -2.19 4.90
C ALA A 24 -14.29 -3.41 5.23
N LYS A 25 -15.63 -3.31 5.22
CA LYS A 25 -16.53 -4.46 5.47
C LYS A 25 -16.48 -5.44 4.30
N LYS A 26 -16.39 -4.95 3.06
CA LYS A 26 -16.12 -5.81 1.89
C LYS A 26 -14.70 -6.37 1.93
N GLY A 27 -13.71 -5.57 2.30
CA GLY A 27 -12.32 -6.01 2.49
C GLY A 27 -12.20 -7.20 3.46
N ALA A 28 -12.87 -7.13 4.61
CA ALA A 28 -12.93 -8.24 5.58
C ALA A 28 -13.50 -9.53 4.97
N LYS A 29 -14.50 -9.43 4.08
CA LYS A 29 -15.04 -10.59 3.35
C LYS A 29 -14.04 -11.14 2.33
N VAL A 30 -13.33 -10.27 1.61
CA VAL A 30 -12.29 -10.66 0.63
C VAL A 30 -11.12 -11.35 1.33
N PHE A 31 -10.72 -10.87 2.51
CA PHE A 31 -9.63 -11.44 3.29
C PHE A 31 -9.84 -12.92 3.66
N ARG A 32 -11.08 -13.42 3.62
CA ARG A 32 -11.35 -14.86 3.75
C ARG A 32 -10.60 -15.73 2.73
N LYS A 33 -10.17 -15.17 1.60
CA LYS A 33 -9.30 -15.85 0.62
C LYS A 33 -7.85 -15.95 1.11
N CYS A 34 -7.40 -14.98 1.90
CA CYS A 34 -6.03 -14.85 2.41
C CYS A 34 -5.84 -15.60 3.75
N LYS A 35 -6.92 -15.76 4.53
CA LYS A 35 -6.86 -16.29 5.90
C LYS A 35 -6.30 -17.72 6.01
N ALA A 36 -6.27 -18.49 4.92
CA ALA A 36 -5.65 -19.81 4.94
C ALA A 36 -4.14 -19.70 5.18
N CYS A 37 -3.52 -18.68 4.62
CA CYS A 37 -2.07 -18.48 4.65
C CYS A 37 -1.63 -17.37 5.60
N HIS A 38 -2.49 -16.43 5.96
CA HIS A 38 -2.11 -15.26 6.76
C HIS A 38 -3.03 -15.07 7.98
N SER A 39 -2.47 -14.49 9.03
CA SER A 39 -3.19 -13.96 10.20
C SER A 39 -3.24 -12.43 10.14
N LEU A 40 -4.15 -11.82 10.91
CA LEU A 40 -4.36 -10.37 10.94
C LEU A 40 -4.39 -9.79 12.36
N GLU A 41 -4.27 -10.62 13.38
CA GLU A 41 -4.29 -10.17 14.77
C GLU A 41 -2.93 -9.59 15.16
N GLU A 42 -2.93 -8.59 16.03
CA GLU A 42 -1.70 -8.08 16.65
C GLU A 42 -0.96 -9.20 17.38
N GLY A 43 0.33 -9.37 17.07
CA GLY A 43 1.11 -10.50 17.60
C GLY A 43 0.64 -11.87 17.12
N GLY A 44 -0.20 -11.93 16.08
CA GLY A 44 -0.73 -13.16 15.52
C GLY A 44 0.37 -14.06 14.93
N LYS A 45 0.08 -15.36 14.84
CA LYS A 45 1.03 -16.37 14.36
C LYS A 45 1.35 -16.20 12.87
N ASN A 46 2.61 -16.37 12.51
CA ASN A 46 2.99 -16.74 11.15
C ASN A 46 2.40 -18.12 10.80
N ARG A 47 1.86 -18.26 9.59
CA ARG A 47 1.29 -19.53 9.07
C ARG A 47 2.12 -19.96 7.86
N VAL A 48 1.46 -20.25 6.74
CA VAL A 48 2.14 -20.41 5.45
C VAL A 48 2.83 -19.10 5.05
N GLY A 49 2.13 -17.98 5.24
CA GLY A 49 2.63 -16.61 5.08
C GLY A 49 2.83 -15.89 6.42
N PRO A 50 3.47 -14.71 6.40
CA PRO A 50 3.65 -13.88 7.58
C PRO A 50 2.32 -13.36 8.13
N ASN A 51 2.30 -12.97 9.41
CA ASN A 51 1.24 -12.14 9.95
C ASN A 51 1.21 -10.77 9.24
N LEU A 52 0.01 -10.28 8.92
CA LEU A 52 -0.21 -9.05 8.16
C LEU A 52 -0.69 -7.87 9.03
N TRP A 53 -0.64 -7.99 10.36
CA TRP A 53 -0.98 -6.87 11.24
C TRP A 53 -0.01 -5.72 11.03
N GLY A 54 -0.57 -4.52 10.85
CA GLY A 54 0.21 -3.31 10.60
C GLY A 54 1.03 -3.34 9.31
N LEU A 55 0.59 -4.07 8.28
CA LEU A 55 1.32 -4.21 7.01
C LEU A 55 1.62 -2.85 6.33
N PHE A 56 0.63 -1.96 6.29
CA PHE A 56 0.75 -0.67 5.62
C PHE A 56 1.87 0.18 6.24
N GLY A 57 2.71 0.76 5.37
CA GLY A 57 3.90 1.54 5.73
C GLY A 57 5.16 0.72 5.99
N LYS A 58 5.08 -0.62 6.06
CA LYS A 58 6.27 -1.47 6.22
C LYS A 58 6.95 -1.71 4.88
N ALA A 59 8.28 -1.80 4.90
CA ALA A 59 9.04 -2.33 3.77
C ALA A 59 8.68 -3.80 3.52
N ALA A 60 8.78 -4.25 2.27
CA ALA A 60 8.54 -5.64 1.92
C ALA A 60 9.57 -6.58 2.56
N GLY A 61 9.14 -7.78 2.96
CA GLY A 61 10.07 -8.81 3.46
C GLY A 61 10.68 -8.58 4.86
N VAL A 62 10.13 -7.67 5.67
CA VAL A 62 10.73 -7.28 6.97
C VAL A 62 10.01 -7.80 8.23
N HIS A 63 8.92 -8.56 8.10
CA HIS A 63 8.23 -9.10 9.28
C HIS A 63 9.14 -10.08 10.04
N GLU A 64 9.44 -9.76 11.29
CA GLU A 64 10.31 -10.56 12.14
C GLU A 64 9.75 -11.98 12.35
N GLY A 65 10.65 -12.96 12.48
CA GLY A 65 10.25 -14.34 12.71
C GLY A 65 9.56 -15.03 11.52
N TYR A 66 9.54 -14.42 10.33
CA TYR A 66 9.14 -15.07 9.08
C TYR A 66 10.31 -15.15 8.10
N LYS A 67 10.48 -16.30 7.45
CA LYS A 67 11.53 -16.51 6.45
C LYS A 67 11.01 -16.17 5.06
N TYR A 68 11.37 -15.00 4.55
CA TYR A 68 11.01 -14.56 3.20
C TYR A 68 11.85 -15.21 2.11
N SER A 69 11.33 -15.17 0.88
CA SER A 69 12.13 -15.46 -0.31
C SER A 69 13.16 -14.35 -0.54
N GLY A 70 14.29 -14.70 -1.17
CA GLY A 70 15.31 -13.70 -1.51
C GLY A 70 14.77 -12.57 -2.39
N ALA A 71 13.82 -12.87 -3.27
CA ALA A 71 13.16 -11.86 -4.11
C ALA A 71 12.35 -10.85 -3.30
N MET A 72 11.60 -11.29 -2.29
CA MET A 72 10.79 -10.41 -1.45
C MET A 72 11.66 -9.54 -0.53
N THR A 73 12.73 -10.11 0.05
CA THR A 73 13.71 -9.35 0.83
C THR A 73 14.38 -8.29 -0.04
N LYS A 74 14.87 -8.67 -1.22
CA LYS A 74 15.49 -7.74 -2.17
C LYS A 74 14.53 -6.62 -2.59
N ALA A 75 13.25 -6.93 -2.84
CA ALA A 75 12.28 -5.89 -3.17
C ALA A 75 12.14 -4.84 -2.07
N GLY A 76 12.15 -5.26 -0.80
CA GLY A 76 12.16 -4.33 0.34
C GLY A 76 13.44 -3.50 0.42
N GLU A 77 14.60 -4.11 0.22
CA GLU A 77 15.90 -3.43 0.16
C GLU A 77 15.98 -2.41 -0.98
N ASP A 78 15.36 -2.72 -2.12
CA ASP A 78 15.23 -1.82 -3.28
C ASP A 78 14.14 -0.74 -3.09
N GLY A 79 13.49 -0.69 -1.92
CA GLY A 79 12.59 0.39 -1.53
C GLY A 79 11.09 0.10 -1.67
N LEU A 80 10.68 -1.14 -1.91
CA LEU A 80 9.26 -1.49 -1.92
C LEU A 80 8.66 -1.33 -0.51
N VAL A 81 7.74 -0.38 -0.37
CA VAL A 81 6.95 -0.12 0.84
C VAL A 81 5.49 -0.43 0.56
N TRP A 82 4.83 -1.15 1.46
CA TRP A 82 3.41 -1.48 1.33
C TRP A 82 2.53 -0.26 1.55
N ASN A 83 1.87 0.20 0.50
CA ASN A 83 0.83 1.22 0.51
C ASN A 83 -0.31 0.76 -0.43
N ASP A 84 -1.34 1.58 -0.61
CA ASP A 84 -2.49 1.21 -1.45
C ASP A 84 -2.08 0.87 -2.89
N GLU A 85 -1.17 1.65 -3.48
CA GLU A 85 -0.71 1.46 -4.85
C GLU A 85 0.13 0.18 -4.99
N THR A 86 1.18 0.06 -4.18
CA THR A 86 2.13 -1.06 -4.28
C THR A 86 1.48 -2.39 -3.92
N LEU A 87 0.59 -2.40 -2.91
CA LEU A 87 -0.15 -3.60 -2.55
C LEU A 87 -1.15 -3.99 -3.63
N THR A 88 -1.87 -3.01 -4.22
CA THR A 88 -2.79 -3.30 -5.34
C THR A 88 -2.05 -3.94 -6.51
N GLN A 89 -0.91 -3.36 -6.92
CA GLN A 89 -0.08 -3.92 -7.99
C GLN A 89 0.39 -5.34 -7.69
N TYR A 90 0.89 -5.58 -6.48
CA TYR A 90 1.34 -6.89 -6.05
C TYR A 90 0.22 -7.95 -6.08
N LEU A 91 -0.97 -7.60 -5.59
CA LEU A 91 -2.11 -8.53 -5.49
C LEU A 91 -2.62 -9.06 -6.84
N HIS A 92 -2.26 -8.44 -7.97
CA HIS A 92 -2.59 -8.98 -9.29
C HIS A 92 -1.81 -10.26 -9.62
N LYS A 93 -0.55 -10.37 -9.18
CA LYS A 93 0.28 -11.56 -9.40
C LYS A 93 1.37 -11.73 -8.30
N PRO A 94 0.97 -12.10 -7.07
CA PRO A 94 1.85 -12.34 -5.93
C PRO A 94 2.77 -13.55 -6.10
#